data_AF-A0A5B7CKB5-F1
#
_entry.id   AF-A0A5B7CKB5-F1
#
_cell.length_a   1.000
_cell.length_b   1.000
_cell.length_c   1.000
_cell.angle_alpha   90.00
_cell.angle_beta   90.00
_cell.angle_gamma   90.00
#
_symmetry.space_group_name_H-M   'P 1'
#
loop_
_entity.id
_entity.type
_entity.pdbx_description
1 polymer ?
#
loop_
_entity_poly.entity_id
_entity_poly.type
_entity_poly.pdbx_seq_one_letter_code
_entity_poly.pdbx_strand_id
1 'polypeptide(L)' 'MMEEENLEHAKRRGFKAVFTTNTSSLTQQVCDDLLSYKVLKTGQPNKWVASDGTMPFAAAPDSQRTVTTVKFI' A
#
# COMPACT_ATOMS: atom_id res chain seq x y z
N MET A 1 -8.79 -14.28 7.26
CA MET A 1 -7.54 -13.89 6.55
C MET A 1 -6.76 -12.92 7.43
N MET A 2 -5.41 -12.84 7.34
CA MET A 2 -4.61 -11.96 8.22
C MET A 2 -5.08 -10.50 8.22
N GLU A 3 -5.42 -9.95 7.04
CA GLU A 3 -5.83 -8.54 6.94
C GLU A 3 -7.22 -8.26 7.53
N GLU A 4 -8.13 -9.24 7.51
CA GLU A 4 -9.42 -9.13 8.21
C GLU A 4 -9.22 -9.07 9.73
N GLU A 5 -8.29 -9.87 10.27
CA GLU A 5 -7.93 -9.83 11.70
C GLU A 5 -7.32 -8.49 12.09
N ASN A 6 -6.51 -7.88 11.21
CA ASN A 6 -5.97 -6.54 11.42
C ASN A 6 -7.09 -5.49 11.49
N LEU A 7 -8.07 -5.56 10.58
CA LEU A 7 -9.25 -4.68 10.60
C LEU A 7 -10.04 -4.83 11.90
N GLU A 8 -10.34 -6.06 12.32
CA GLU A 8 -11.05 -6.33 13.58
C GLU A 8 -10.24 -5.90 14.81
N HIS A 9 -8.91 -6.05 14.77
CA HIS A 9 -8.04 -5.51 15.82
C HIS A 9 -8.10 -3.98 15.87
N ALA A 10 -8.07 -3.31 14.71
CA ALA A 10 -8.17 -1.86 14.61
C ALA A 10 -9.51 -1.35 15.17
N LYS A 11 -10.63 -2.03 14.85
CA LYS A 11 -11.96 -1.71 15.42
C LYS A 11 -11.96 -1.81 16.94
N ARG A 12 -11.49 -2.95 17.49
CA ARG A 12 -11.44 -3.20 18.94
C ARG A 12 -10.60 -2.18 19.70
N ARG A 13 -9.57 -1.63 19.05
CA ARG A 13 -8.68 -0.61 19.63
C ARG A 13 -9.17 0.83 19.42
N GLY A 14 -10.28 1.03 18.71
CA GLY A 14 -10.87 2.36 18.48
C GLY A 14 -10.14 3.20 17.43
N PHE A 15 -9.32 2.60 16.56
CA PHE A 15 -8.72 3.32 15.44
C PHE A 15 -9.79 3.75 14.43
N LYS A 16 -9.52 4.84 13.69
CA LYS A 16 -10.44 5.39 12.68
C LYS A 16 -10.17 4.85 11.27
N ALA A 17 -8.98 4.34 11.04
CA ALA A 17 -8.58 3.79 9.76
C ALA A 17 -7.36 2.89 9.89
N VAL A 18 -7.21 1.98 8.93
CA VAL A 18 -5.95 1.28 8.61
C VAL A 18 -5.36 1.94 7.38
N PHE A 19 -4.07 2.27 7.42
CA PHE A 19 -3.34 2.94 6.35
C PHE A 19 -2.08 2.14 6.02
N THR A 20 -1.84 1.88 4.74
CA THR A 20 -0.72 1.06 4.28
C THR A 20 -0.18 1.52 2.94
N THR A 21 1.07 1.14 2.63
CA THR A 21 1.62 1.23 1.28
C THR A 21 2.03 -0.15 0.82
N ASN A 22 1.29 -0.69 -0.15
CA ASN A 22 1.49 -2.02 -0.70
C ASN A 22 2.49 -1.98 -1.86
N THR A 23 3.57 -2.75 -1.77
CA THR A 23 4.67 -2.77 -2.75
C THR A 23 4.74 -4.07 -3.57
N SER A 24 3.83 -5.03 -3.29
CA SER A 24 3.65 -6.24 -4.10
C SER A 24 2.24 -6.30 -4.69
N SER A 25 2.12 -6.87 -5.89
CA SER A 25 0.83 -7.00 -6.59
C SER A 25 -0.18 -7.82 -5.78
N LEU A 26 0.27 -8.85 -5.06
CA LEU A 26 -0.60 -9.67 -4.21
C LEU A 26 -1.22 -8.85 -3.07
N THR A 27 -0.41 -8.08 -2.35
CA THR A 27 -0.90 -7.22 -1.25
C THR A 27 -1.80 -6.09 -1.76
N GLN A 28 -1.55 -5.58 -2.97
CA GLN A 28 -2.40 -4.58 -3.61
C GLN A 28 -3.78 -5.17 -3.91
N GLN A 29 -3.84 -6.35 -4.52
CA GLN A 29 -5.11 -7.03 -4.82
C GLN A 29 -5.92 -7.35 -3.55
N VAL A 30 -5.26 -7.84 -2.48
CA VAL A 30 -5.95 -8.13 -1.22
C VAL A 30 -6.58 -6.87 -0.62
N CYS A 31 -5.85 -5.75 -0.57
CA CYS A 31 -6.37 -4.53 0.02
C CYS A 31 -7.42 -3.87 -0.87
N ASP A 32 -7.11 -3.67 -2.14
CA ASP A 32 -7.84 -2.76 -3.01
C ASP A 32 -9.05 -3.46 -3.64
N ASP A 33 -8.86 -4.68 -4.15
CA ASP A 33 -9.91 -5.42 -4.86
C ASP A 33 -10.78 -6.24 -3.91
N LEU A 34 -10.17 -6.99 -2.97
CA LEU A 34 -10.91 -7.90 -2.08
C LEU A 34 -11.50 -7.18 -0.86
N LEU A 35 -10.74 -6.28 -0.23
CA LEU A 35 -11.15 -5.61 1.00
C LEU A 35 -11.57 -4.15 0.80
N SER A 36 -11.61 -3.68 -0.44
CA SER A 36 -12.10 -2.34 -0.83
C SER A 36 -11.46 -1.21 -0.03
N TYR A 37 -10.12 -1.24 0.09
CA TYR A 37 -9.34 -0.10 0.55
C TYR A 37 -9.42 1.02 -0.50
N LYS A 38 -9.47 2.27 -0.04
CA LYS A 38 -9.45 3.44 -0.91
C LYS A 38 -8.01 3.75 -1.32
N VAL A 39 -7.73 3.74 -2.62
CA VAL A 39 -6.45 4.19 -3.16
C VAL A 39 -6.31 5.70 -2.96
N LEU A 40 -5.19 6.11 -2.35
CA LEU A 40 -4.83 7.51 -2.12
C LEU A 40 -3.72 7.97 -3.06
N LYS A 41 -2.74 7.11 -3.34
CA LYS A 41 -1.63 7.42 -4.23
C LYS A 41 -1.06 6.17 -4.87
N THR A 42 -0.72 6.30 -6.15
CA THR A 42 0.03 5.29 -6.90
C THR A 42 1.35 5.91 -7.34
N GLY A 43 2.44 5.14 -7.21
CA GLY A 43 3.78 5.55 -7.60
C GLY A 43 4.49 4.48 -8.43
N GLN A 44 5.49 4.92 -9.20
CA GLN A 44 6.45 4.03 -9.85
C GLN A 44 7.76 4.10 -9.06
N PRO A 45 8.19 3.01 -8.41
CA PRO A 45 9.38 3.04 -7.57
C PRO A 45 10.63 3.41 -8.38
N ASN A 46 10.71 2.97 -9.64
CA ASN A 46 11.83 3.25 -10.54
C ASN A 46 11.96 4.71 -10.98
N LYS A 47 11.01 5.59 -10.63
CA LYS A 47 11.09 7.04 -10.85
C LYS A 47 11.44 7.82 -9.59
N TRP A 48 11.64 7.15 -8.46
CA TRP A 48 11.99 7.79 -7.22
C TRP A 48 13.49 8.12 -7.18
N VAL A 49 13.79 9.37 -6.83
CA VAL A 49 15.15 9.90 -6.66
C VAL A 49 15.37 10.18 -5.18
N ALA A 50 16.40 9.58 -4.61
CA ALA A 50 16.84 9.80 -3.24
C ALA A 50 17.42 11.21 -3.07
N SER A 51 17.56 11.66 -1.82
CA SER A 51 18.12 12.98 -1.51
C SER A 51 19.58 13.16 -1.95
N ASP A 52 20.32 12.06 -2.14
CA ASP A 52 21.68 12.05 -2.69
C ASP A 52 21.73 12.00 -4.23
N GLY A 53 20.56 12.05 -4.89
CA GLY A 53 20.43 11.97 -6.35
C GLY A 53 20.42 10.56 -6.92
N THR A 54 20.59 9.52 -6.10
CA THR A 54 20.54 8.12 -6.56
C THR A 54 19.11 7.65 -6.82
N MET A 55 18.97 6.62 -7.66
CA MET A 55 17.68 5.99 -7.95
C MET A 55 17.73 4.50 -7.54
N PRO A 56 17.56 4.19 -6.25
CA PRO A 56 17.82 2.83 -5.74
C PRO A 56 16.89 1.76 -6.34
N PHE A 57 15.75 2.17 -6.90
CA PHE A 57 14.79 1.27 -7.53
C PHE A 57 14.77 1.36 -9.06
N ALA A 58 15.77 2.01 -9.69
CA ALA A 58 15.80 2.21 -11.14
C ALA A 58 15.71 0.90 -11.96
N ALA A 59 16.18 -0.21 -11.40
CA ALA A 59 16.12 -1.52 -12.05
C ALA A 59 14.72 -2.16 -12.02
N ALA A 60 13.77 -1.62 -11.26
CA ALA A 60 12.40 -2.13 -11.23
C ALA A 60 11.69 -1.83 -12.57
N PRO A 61 10.83 -2.73 -13.07
CA PRO A 61 10.11 -2.52 -14.31
C PRO A 61 9.06 -1.41 -14.18
N ASP A 62 8.75 -0.75 -15.29
CA ASP A 62 7.70 0.28 -15.39
C ASP A 62 6.29 -0.21 -15.03
N SER A 63 6.08 -1.53 -14.96
CA SER A 63 4.84 -2.15 -14.50
C SER A 63 4.73 -2.21 -12.97
N GLN A 64 5.84 -2.14 -12.23
CA GLN A 64 5.81 -2.23 -10.77
C GLN A 64 5.19 -0.96 -10.17
N ARG A 65 4.36 -1.14 -9.14
CA ARG A 65 3.62 -0.05 -8.49
C ARG A 65 3.86 -0.10 -6.98
N THR A 66 3.90 1.08 -6.39
CA THR A 66 3.67 1.28 -4.95
C THR A 66 2.30 1.91 -4.80
N VAL A 67 1.41 1.32 -4.01
CA VAL A 67 0.03 1.81 -3.85
C VAL A 67 -0.24 2.10 -2.39
N THR A 68 -0.46 3.37 -2.08
CA THR A 68 -0.83 3.84 -0.74
C THR A 68 -2.34 3.88 -0.63
N THR A 69 -2.89 3.15 0.33
CA THR A 69 -4.34 3.00 0.51
C THR A 69 -4.78 3.16 1.96
N VAL A 70 -6.08 3.41 2.15
CA VAL A 70 -6.71 3.57 3.45
C VAL A 70 -8.04 2.83 3.52
N LYS A 71 -8.30 2.15 4.64
CA LYS A 71 -9.61 1.63 4.99
C LYS A 71 -10.11 2.33 6.23
N PHE A 72 -11.21 3.06 6.11
CA PHE A 72 -11.89 3.63 7.28
C PHE A 72 -12.63 2.52 8.03
N ILE A 73 -12.57 2.60 9.36
CA ILE A 73 -13.13 1.62 10.31
C ILE A 73 -14.48 2.09 10.84
#